data_AF-A0A9P5MLU0-F1
#
_entry.id   AF-A0A9P5MLU0-F1
#
_cell.length_a   1.000
_cell.length_b   1.000
_cell.length_c   1.000
_cell.angle_alpha   90.00
_cell.angle_beta   90.00
_cell.angle_gamma   90.00
#
_symmetry.space_group_name_H-M   'P 1'
#
loop_
_entity.id
_entity.type
_entity.pdbx_description
1 polymer ?
#
loop_
_entity_poly.entity_id
_entity_poly.type
_entity_poly.pdbx_seq_one_letter_code
_entity_poly.pdbx_strand_id
1 'polypeptide(L)'
;GILRTNFIGIELSPDATDRYRALFPIISRANHSCCSNATYFFNTSTLALELRAVRPITPGEEIHIQYIDVMTTKVVRQRDLQKFYLFTCDC
;
A
#
# COMPACT_ATOMS: atom_id res chain seq x y z
N GLY A 1 4.99 6.11 15.52
CA GLY A 1 5.51 4.78 15.89
C GLY A 1 5.35 3.82 14.74
N ILE A 2 6.04 2.68 14.78
CA ILE A 2 6.18 1.70 13.67
C ILE A 2 4.82 1.35 13.04
N LEU A 3 3.82 1.02 13.86
CA LEU A 3 2.50 0.64 13.37
C LEU A 3 1.85 1.73 12.51
N ARG A 4 2.01 3.02 12.84
CA ARG A 4 1.30 4.13 12.17
C ARG A 4 1.60 4.22 10.67
N THR A 5 2.83 3.95 10.26
CA THR A 5 3.31 4.20 8.89
C THR A 5 3.61 2.92 8.11
N ASN A 6 3.55 1.75 8.76
CA ASN A 6 3.91 0.48 8.14
C ASN A 6 2.75 -0.53 8.13
N PHE A 7 1.59 -0.18 8.71
CA PHE A 7 0.44 -1.09 8.67
C PHE A 7 -0.14 -1.19 7.26
N ILE A 8 -0.72 -2.35 6.97
CA ILE A 8 -1.54 -2.58 5.79
C ILE A 8 -2.94 -2.96 6.25
N GLY A 9 -3.94 -2.37 5.62
CA GLY A 9 -5.34 -2.72 5.86
C GLY A 9 -5.62 -4.12 5.32
N ILE A 10 -6.22 -4.98 6.15
CA ILE A 10 -6.62 -6.33 5.75
C ILE A 10 -8.09 -6.56 6.11
N GLU A 11 -8.71 -7.45 5.34
CA GLU A 11 -10.08 -7.91 5.53
C GLU A 11 -10.03 -9.42 5.77
N LEU A 12 -10.61 -9.89 6.87
CA LEU A 12 -10.59 -11.31 7.25
C LEU A 12 -11.78 -12.10 6.68
N SER A 13 -12.80 -11.41 6.21
CA SER A 13 -13.99 -11.97 5.57
C SER A 13 -14.49 -11.00 4.49
N PRO A 14 -15.07 -11.48 3.37
CA PRO A 14 -15.68 -10.62 2.35
C PRO A 14 -16.80 -9.73 2.91
N ASP A 15 -17.50 -10.22 3.94
CA ASP A 15 -18.59 -9.52 4.61
C ASP A 15 -18.14 -8.82 5.89
N ALA A 16 -16.82 -8.70 6.11
CA ALA A 16 -16.29 -8.09 7.32
C ALA A 16 -16.68 -6.61 7.40
N THR A 17 -17.48 -6.27 8.40
CA THR A 17 -17.71 -4.87 8.82
C THR A 17 -16.48 -4.28 9.51
N ASP A 18 -15.65 -5.15 10.10
CA ASP A 18 -14.47 -4.76 10.85
C ASP A 18 -13.26 -4.61 9.93
N ARG A 19 -12.54 -3.49 10.09
CA ARG A 19 -11.31 -3.20 9.35
C ARG A 19 -10.11 -3.49 10.24
N TYR A 20 -9.28 -4.44 9.82
CA TYR A 20 -8.08 -4.80 10.55
C TYR A 20 -6.83 -4.15 9.96
N ARG A 21 -5.79 -4.05 10.79
CA ARG A 21 -4.48 -3.53 10.40
C ARG A 21 -3.43 -4.53 10.84
N ALA A 22 -2.54 -4.90 9.93
CA ALA A 22 -1.46 -5.84 10.20
C ALA A 22 -0.12 -5.29 9.71
N LEU A 23 0.97 -5.80 10.29
CA LEU A 23 2.33 -5.46 9.91
C LEU A 23 2.90 -6.58 9.04
N PHE A 24 3.43 -6.21 7.88
CA PHE A 24 4.10 -7.12 6.96
C PHE A 24 5.49 -6.56 6.63
N PRO A 25 6.51 -6.81 7.47
CA PRO A 25 7.79 -6.10 7.40
C PRO A 25 8.47 -6.12 6.04
N ILE A 26 8.32 -7.20 5.26
CA ILE A 26 8.89 -7.30 3.92
C ILE A 26 8.16 -6.38 2.94
N ILE A 27 6.83 -6.36 2.97
CA ILE A 27 5.99 -5.58 2.05
C ILE A 27 6.01 -4.09 2.43
N SER A 28 6.13 -3.76 3.73
CA SER A 28 6.29 -2.38 4.21
C SER A 28 7.55 -1.68 3.69
N ARG A 29 8.46 -2.38 2.99
CA ARG A 29 9.61 -1.79 2.29
C ARG A 29 9.27 -1.20 0.92
N ALA A 30 8.13 -1.56 0.33
CA ALA A 30 7.73 -1.05 -0.98
C ALA A 30 7.30 0.41 -0.85
N ASN A 31 7.96 1.31 -1.59
CA ASN A 31 7.68 2.74 -1.55
C ASN A 31 6.36 3.08 -2.26
N HIS A 32 5.90 4.32 -2.07
CA HIS A 32 4.71 4.81 -2.72
C HIS A 32 4.97 5.24 -4.17
N SER A 33 4.01 4.98 -5.06
CA SER A 33 3.83 5.75 -6.30
C SER A 33 2.34 5.88 -6.59
N CYS A 34 1.89 7.04 -7.10
CA CYS A 34 0.51 7.19 -7.58
C CYS A 34 0.26 6.30 -8.82
N CYS A 35 1.33 5.95 -9.54
CA CYS A 35 1.32 5.07 -10.71
C CYS A 35 2.10 3.77 -10.42
N SER A 36 1.77 3.13 -9.28
CA SER A 36 2.39 1.88 -8.81
C SER A 36 2.45 0.76 -9.84
N ASN A 37 3.49 -0.07 -9.74
CA ASN A 37 3.67 -1.26 -10.58
C ASN A 37 3.29 -2.58 -9.87
N ALA A 38 2.98 -2.52 -8.57
CA ALA A 38 2.42 -3.62 -7.81
C ALA A 38 1.23 -3.19 -6.94
N THR A 39 0.44 -4.18 -6.53
CA THR A 39 -0.62 -4.06 -5.53
C THR A 39 -0.49 -5.18 -4.51
N TYR A 40 -1.12 -5.03 -3.36
CA TYR A 40 -1.18 -6.09 -2.36
C TYR A 40 -2.56 -6.76 -2.32
N PHE A 41 -2.58 -8.04 -2.00
CA PHE A 41 -3.80 -8.82 -1.78
C PHE A 41 -3.63 -9.67 -0.53
N PHE A 42 -4.57 -9.58 0.42
CA PHE A 42 -4.54 -10.42 1.60
C PHE A 42 -5.30 -11.73 1.33
N ASN A 43 -4.58 -12.83 1.32
CA ASN A 43 -5.15 -14.16 1.14
C ASN A 43 -5.58 -14.71 2.50
N THR A 44 -6.89 -14.72 2.74
CA THR A 44 -7.49 -15.16 4.01
C THR A 44 -7.32 -16.65 4.26
N SER A 45 -7.17 -17.48 3.22
CA SER A 45 -6.97 -18.93 3.37
C SER A 45 -5.57 -19.28 3.86
N THR A 46 -4.56 -18.51 3.43
CA THR A 46 -3.16 -18.71 3.84
C THR A 46 -2.70 -17.75 4.93
N LEU A 47 -3.54 -16.77 5.29
CA LEU A 47 -3.22 -15.65 6.19
C LEU A 47 -1.94 -14.90 5.77
N ALA A 48 -1.72 -14.77 4.46
CA ALA A 48 -0.54 -14.14 3.91
C ALA A 48 -0.90 -12.91 3.07
N LEU A 49 -0.06 -11.88 3.14
CA LEU A 49 -0.14 -10.76 2.22
C LEU A 49 0.72 -11.07 0.99
N GLU A 50 0.08 -11.05 -0.17
CA GLU A 50 0.71 -11.26 -1.46
C GLU A 50 0.98 -9.91 -2.12
N LEU A 51 2.17 -9.73 -2.69
CA LEU A 51 2.50 -8.58 -3.52
C LEU A 51 2.45 -9.01 -4.98
N ARG A 52 1.55 -8.43 -5.77
CA ARG A 52 1.25 -8.83 -7.14
C ARG A 52 1.56 -7.70 -8.11
N ALA A 53 2.29 -7.99 -9.18
CA ALA A 53 2.55 -7.02 -10.24
C ALA A 53 1.24 -6.67 -10.98
N VAL A 54 1.02 -5.39 -11.27
CA VAL A 54 -0.13 -4.91 -12.06
C VAL A 54 0.24 -4.55 -13.50
N ARG A 55 1.54 -4.55 -13.80
CA ARG A 55 2.12 -4.41 -15.13
C ARG A 55 3.48 -5.12 -15.17
N PRO A 56 4.09 -5.37 -16.34
CA PRO A 56 5.46 -5.85 -16.42
C PRO A 56 6.42 -4.94 -15.62
N ILE A 57 7.35 -5.57 -14.90
CA ILE A 57 8.40 -4.90 -14.10
C ILE A 57 9.74 -5.35 -14.66
N THR A 58 10.57 -4.39 -15.06
CA THR A 58 11.89 -4.68 -15.66
C THR A 58 12.96 -4.92 -14.58
N PRO A 59 14.04 -5.66 -14.88
CA PRO A 59 15.15 -5.82 -13.94
C PRO A 59 15.73 -4.46 -13.51
N GLY A 60 15.87 -4.25 -12.20
CA GLY A 60 16.35 -3.00 -11.61
C GLY A 60 15.28 -1.93 -11.39
N GLU A 61 14.05 -2.15 -11.87
CA GLU A 61 12.92 -1.26 -11.58
C GLU A 61 12.45 -1.43 -10.13
N GLU A 62 12.27 -0.31 -9.43
CA GLU A 62 11.76 -0.32 -8.06
C GLU A 62 10.28 -0.72 -7.99
N ILE A 63 9.93 -1.55 -7.01
CA ILE A 63 8.56 -1.97 -6.77
C ILE A 63 7.86 -0.95 -5.88
N HIS A 64 6.77 -0.39 -6.40
CA HIS A 64 5.96 0.61 -5.71
C HIS A 64 4.52 0.11 -5.50
N ILE A 65 3.91 0.55 -4.40
CA ILE A 65 2.49 0.34 -4.09
C ILE A 65 1.77 1.67 -3.83
N GLN A 66 0.44 1.64 -3.76
CA GLN A 66 -0.36 2.80 -3.38
C GLN A 66 -0.57 2.83 -1.87
N TYR A 67 -0.23 3.94 -1.22
CA TYR A 67 -0.40 4.13 0.22
C TYR A 67 -1.73 4.79 0.58
N ILE A 68 -2.37 5.40 -0.42
CA ILE A 68 -3.56 6.24 -0.32
C ILE A 68 -4.45 5.99 -1.53
N ASP A 69 -5.67 6.51 -1.50
CA ASP A 69 -6.57 6.51 -2.66
C ASP A 69 -6.07 7.45 -3.77
N VAL A 70 -5.65 6.87 -4.89
CA VAL A 70 -5.11 7.59 -6.04
C VAL A 70 -6.18 8.20 -6.95
N MET A 71 -7.45 7.84 -6.77
CA MET A 71 -8.58 8.37 -7.57
C MET A 71 -9.00 9.78 -7.14
N THR A 72 -8.31 10.35 -6.16
CA THR A 72 -8.49 11.72 -5.68
C THR A 72 -7.59 12.71 -6.43
N THR A 73 -7.79 14.03 -6.22
CA THR A 73 -6.98 15.06 -6.87
C THR A 73 -5.52 15.08 -6.37
N LYS A 74 -4.58 15.57 -7.19
CA LYS A 74 -3.17 15.71 -6.79
C LYS A 74 -2.99 16.45 -5.46
N VAL A 75 -3.76 17.51 -5.23
CA VAL A 75 -3.73 18.29 -3.98
C VAL A 75 -4.12 17.44 -2.78
N VAL A 76 -5.18 16.64 -2.91
CA VAL A 76 -5.63 15.71 -1.86
C VAL A 76 -4.57 14.64 -1.60
N ARG A 77 -4.01 14.05 -2.66
CA ARG A 77 -2.95 13.03 -2.53
C ARG A 77 -1.72 13.55 -1.79
N GLN A 78 -1.23 14.74 -2.16
CA GLN A 78 -0.08 15.36 -1.48
C GLN A 78 -0.36 15.65 -0.01
N ARG A 79 -1.54 16.21 0.29
CA ARG A 79 -1.97 16.47 1.67
C ARG A 79 -1.98 15.19 2.49
N ASP A 80 -2.55 14.12 1.96
CA ASP A 80 -2.73 12.87 2.69
C ASP A 80 -1.39 12.16 2.90
N LEU A 81 -0.51 12.13 1.90
CA LEU A 81 0.85 11.59 2.03
C LEU A 81 1.68 12.37 3.06
N GLN A 82 1.63 13.71 3.03
CA GLN A 82 2.31 14.53 4.02
C GLN A 82 1.75 14.29 5.43
N LYS A 83 0.42 14.16 5.58
CA LYS A 83 -0.24 13.96 6.88
C LYS A 83 0.04 12.59 7.47
N PHE A 84 -0.02 11.53 6.67
CA PHE A 84 0.02 10.15 7.17
C PHE A 84 1.41 9.53 7.11
N TYR A 85 2.21 9.89 6.10
CA TYR A 85 3.51 9.27 5.80
C TYR A 85 4.68 10.25 5.83
N LEU A 86 4.43 11.54 6.03
CA LEU A 86 5.44 12.58 6.29
C LEU A 86 6.40 12.82 5.11
N PHE A 87 5.94 12.64 3.87
CA PHE A 87 6.71 12.96 2.66
C PHE A 87 5.85 13.62 1.58
N THR A 88 6.52 14.30 0.65
CA THR A 88 5.93 14.87 -0.57
C THR A 88 6.22 13.92 -1.74
N CYS A 89 5.18 13.56 -2.48
CA CYS A 89 5.31 12.63 -3.60
C CYS A 89 5.82 13.34 -4.86
N ASP A 90 6.73 12.71 -5.60
CA ASP A 90 7.37 13.24 -6.81
C ASP A 90 7.09 12.41 -8.07
N CYS A 91 6.23 11.39 -7.97
CA CYS A 91 5.82 10.56 -9.11
C CYS A 91 4.95 11.30 -10.14
#